data_AF-Q2B0Q8-F1
#
_entry.id   AF-Q2B0Q8-F1
#
_cell.length_a   1.000
_cell.length_b   1.000
_cell.length_c   1.000
_cell.angle_alpha   90.00
_cell.angle_beta   90.00
_cell.angle_gamma   90.00
#
_symmetry.space_group_name_H-M   'P 1'
#
loop_
_entity.id
_entity.type
_entity.pdbx_description
1 polymer ?
#
loop_
_entity_poly.entity_id
_entity_poly.type
_entity_poly.pdbx_seq_one_letter_code
_entity_poly.pdbx_strand_id
1 'polypeptide(L)'
;MEQAKKLSIKLINDATEQSSQWSFDGYDLEEFKDRRPGKKGKRGGAGTKVGKCKLCGGDVVDKGTFYGCANYKASDCRFTISKKVLGKTISQANVRKLLKDGQTDLIKGFKKGEKEFQARLEWGEGRLNFVFENSIKQQ
;
A
#
# COMPACT_ATOMS: atom_id res chain seq x y z
N MET A 1 -1.98 -48.67 29.65
CA MET A 1 -2.63 -48.37 28.34
C MET A 1 -4.16 -48.47 28.39
N GLU A 2 -4.75 -49.43 29.09
CA GLU A 2 -6.22 -49.59 29.19
C GLU A 2 -6.95 -48.39 29.83
N GLN A 3 -6.40 -47.80 30.89
CA GLN A 3 -7.03 -46.68 31.59
C GLN A 3 -7.15 -45.44 30.71
N ALA A 4 -6.13 -45.13 29.89
CA ALA A 4 -6.18 -44.01 28.94
C ALA A 4 -7.24 -44.21 27.85
N LYS A 5 -7.43 -45.45 27.38
CA LYS A 5 -8.50 -45.80 26.42
C LYS A 5 -9.89 -45.58 27.02
N LYS A 6 -10.11 -46.04 28.26
CA LYS A 6 -11.37 -45.85 28.98
C LYS A 6 -11.70 -44.37 29.20
N LEU A 7 -10.69 -43.57 29.56
CA LEU A 7 -10.84 -42.12 29.71
C LEU A 7 -11.17 -41.44 28.38
N SER A 8 -10.48 -41.81 27.30
CA SER A 8 -10.71 -41.24 25.97
C SER A 8 -12.13 -41.55 25.46
N ILE A 9 -12.59 -42.78 25.64
CA ILE A 9 -13.96 -43.19 25.26
C ILE A 9 -15.00 -42.43 26.08
N LYS A 10 -14.77 -42.29 27.40
CA LYS A 10 -15.67 -41.52 28.27
C LYS A 10 -15.78 -40.06 27.84
N LEU A 11 -14.67 -39.42 27.49
CA LEU A 11 -14.68 -38.04 27.00
C LEU A 11 -15.50 -37.88 25.72
N ILE A 12 -15.42 -38.85 24.80
CA ILE A 12 -16.18 -38.84 23.55
C ILE A 12 -17.68 -39.00 23.82
N ASN A 13 -18.05 -39.92 24.70
CA ASN A 13 -19.45 -40.17 25.06
C ASN A 13 -20.06 -38.96 25.77
N ASP A 14 -19.39 -38.44 26.80
CA ASP A 14 -19.83 -37.28 27.57
C ASP A 14 -19.97 -36.04 26.64
N ALA A 15 -19.05 -35.86 25.67
CA ALA A 15 -19.15 -34.79 24.66
C ALA A 15 -20.33 -34.99 23.69
N THR A 16 -20.62 -36.22 23.28
CA THR A 16 -21.74 -36.53 22.37
C THR A 16 -23.08 -36.28 23.06
N GLU A 17 -23.22 -36.67 24.33
CA GLU A 17 -24.43 -36.41 25.12
C GLU A 17 -24.67 -34.92 25.35
N GLN A 18 -23.60 -34.15 25.61
CA GLN A 18 -23.68 -32.72 25.88
C GLN A 18 -23.72 -31.85 24.61
N SER A 19 -23.40 -32.42 23.45
CA SER A 19 -23.36 -31.69 22.17
C SER A 19 -24.67 -30.99 21.83
N SER A 20 -25.79 -31.56 22.27
CA SER A 20 -27.14 -31.00 22.04
C SER A 20 -27.41 -29.73 22.86
N GLN A 21 -26.62 -29.47 23.90
CA GLN A 21 -26.80 -28.34 24.82
C GLN A 21 -25.77 -27.21 24.59
N TRP A 22 -24.84 -27.38 23.65
CA TRP A 22 -23.86 -26.35 23.32
C TRP A 22 -24.53 -25.21 22.54
N SER A 23 -24.79 -24.10 23.22
CA SER A 23 -25.24 -22.85 22.60
C SER A 23 -24.05 -21.97 22.24
N PHE A 24 -23.89 -21.63 20.96
CA PHE A 24 -22.81 -20.75 20.50
C PHE A 24 -23.25 -19.29 20.27
N ASP A 25 -24.51 -18.98 20.54
CA ASP A 25 -25.13 -17.66 20.32
C ASP A 25 -24.49 -16.51 21.11
N GLY A 26 -23.67 -16.81 22.13
CA GLY A 26 -22.96 -15.81 22.93
C GLY A 26 -21.51 -15.56 22.54
N TYR A 27 -20.97 -16.27 21.53
CA TYR A 27 -19.58 -16.10 21.13
C TYR A 27 -19.48 -15.20 19.91
N ASP A 28 -18.80 -14.06 20.10
CA ASP A 28 -18.49 -13.13 19.03
C ASP A 28 -17.40 -13.75 18.12
N LEU A 29 -17.83 -14.35 17.02
CA LEU A 29 -16.96 -14.94 16.01
C LEU A 29 -16.24 -13.88 15.16
N GLU A 30 -16.47 -12.59 15.39
CA GLU A 30 -15.76 -11.53 14.66
C GLU A 30 -14.28 -11.45 15.09
N GLU A 31 -13.96 -11.84 16.34
CA GLU A 31 -12.58 -11.83 16.82
C GLU A 31 -11.67 -12.83 16.07
N PHE A 32 -12.26 -13.91 15.52
CA PHE A 32 -11.52 -14.96 14.81
C PHE A 32 -11.36 -14.72 13.31
N LYS A 33 -12.11 -13.78 12.71
CA LYS A 33 -11.99 -13.46 11.27
C LYS A 33 -10.65 -12.82 10.89
N ASP A 34 -9.88 -12.34 11.88
CA ASP A 34 -8.70 -11.52 11.64
C ASP A 34 -7.35 -12.10 12.11
N ARG A 35 -7.33 -13.28 12.73
CA ARG A 35 -6.06 -13.90 13.15
C ARG A 35 -5.55 -14.92 12.13
N ARG A 36 -5.08 -14.43 10.97
CA ARG A 36 -4.05 -15.17 10.20
C ARG A 36 -2.73 -15.07 10.98
N PRO A 37 -2.17 -16.18 11.50
CA PRO A 37 -0.86 -16.14 12.12
C PRO A 37 0.16 -16.00 10.98
N GLY A 38 0.75 -14.80 10.82
CA GLY A 38 1.88 -14.61 9.91
C GLY A 38 1.94 -13.35 9.06
N LYS A 39 1.04 -12.37 9.18
CA LYS A 39 1.27 -11.07 8.49
C LYS A 39 0.61 -9.90 9.20
N LYS A 40 1.31 -9.30 10.18
CA LYS A 40 1.16 -7.88 10.53
C LYS A 40 1.72 -7.01 9.38
N GLY A 41 1.22 -7.20 8.17
CA GLY A 41 1.33 -6.22 7.11
C GLY A 41 0.09 -5.35 7.24
N LYS A 42 0.27 -4.11 7.73
CA LYS A 42 -0.70 -3.02 7.73
C LYS A 42 -1.66 -3.20 6.54
N ARG A 43 -2.88 -3.71 6.78
CA ARG A 43 -3.93 -3.80 5.76
C ARG A 43 -3.97 -2.43 5.12
N GLY A 44 -3.79 -2.38 3.79
CA GLY A 44 -3.60 -1.15 3.02
C GLY A 44 -4.66 -0.12 3.39
N GLY A 45 -4.34 0.69 4.40
CA GLY A 45 -5.21 1.72 4.90
C GLY A 45 -5.47 2.65 3.74
N ALA A 46 -6.72 3.09 3.61
CA ALA A 46 -7.15 4.09 2.66
C ALA A 46 -6.05 5.16 2.53
N GLY A 47 -5.27 5.05 1.46
CA GLY A 47 -4.10 5.87 1.27
C GLY A 47 -4.54 7.32 1.25
N THR A 48 -3.77 8.21 1.89
CA THR A 48 -4.13 9.64 1.92
C THR A 48 -4.33 10.13 0.48
N LYS A 49 -5.49 10.75 0.22
CA LYS A 49 -5.80 11.29 -1.11
C LYS A 49 -4.86 12.44 -1.42
N VAL A 50 -4.10 12.30 -2.48
CA VAL A 50 -3.08 13.26 -2.91
C VAL A 50 -3.66 14.19 -3.95
N GLY A 51 -4.35 13.69 -4.98
CA GLY A 51 -4.93 14.53 -6.03
C GLY A 51 -5.68 13.71 -7.08
N LYS A 52 -6.01 14.33 -8.22
CA LYS A 52 -6.67 13.68 -9.34
C LYS A 52 -5.65 13.14 -10.35
N CYS A 53 -5.92 11.96 -10.90
CA CYS A 53 -5.07 11.30 -11.89
C CYS A 53 -5.25 11.97 -13.26
N LYS A 54 -4.14 12.30 -13.93
CA LYS A 54 -4.16 12.86 -15.30
C LYS A 54 -4.59 11.86 -16.39
N LEU A 55 -4.51 10.55 -16.12
CA LEU A 55 -4.85 9.51 -17.11
C LEU A 55 -6.35 9.13 -17.10
N CYS A 56 -6.99 9.09 -15.93
CA CYS A 56 -8.37 8.61 -15.81
C CYS A 56 -9.29 9.53 -14.98
N GLY A 57 -8.78 10.65 -14.44
CA GLY A 57 -9.55 11.52 -13.55
C GLY A 57 -9.85 10.94 -12.16
N GLY A 58 -9.44 9.69 -11.88
CA GLY A 58 -9.62 9.03 -10.58
C GLY A 58 -8.78 9.64 -9.46
N ASP A 59 -9.03 9.24 -8.22
CA ASP A 59 -8.25 9.72 -7.06
C ASP A 59 -6.88 9.02 -7.00
N VAL A 60 -5.80 9.77 -6.84
CA VAL A 60 -4.45 9.27 -6.55
C VAL A 60 -4.26 9.22 -5.05
N VAL A 61 -3.83 8.07 -4.54
CA VAL A 61 -3.66 7.78 -3.11
C VAL A 61 -2.24 7.38 -2.77
N ASP A 62 -1.75 7.78 -1.59
CA ASP A 62 -0.46 7.36 -1.04
C ASP A 62 -0.58 5.94 -0.46
N LYS A 63 0.03 4.95 -1.12
CA LYS A 63 0.06 3.54 -0.68
C LYS A 63 1.29 3.23 0.19
N GLY A 64 2.01 4.24 0.68
CA GLY A 64 3.17 4.10 1.55
C GLY A 64 4.49 4.04 0.78
N THR A 65 4.63 3.10 -0.16
CA THR A 65 5.83 2.95 -1.00
C THR A 65 5.74 3.69 -2.34
N PHE A 66 4.53 3.90 -2.84
CA PHE A 66 4.25 4.59 -4.09
C PHE A 66 2.89 5.30 -4.02
N TYR A 67 2.71 6.28 -4.89
CA TYR A 67 1.43 6.92 -5.17
C TYR A 67 0.79 6.23 -6.37
N GLY A 68 -0.47 5.83 -6.25
CA GLY A 68 -1.16 5.10 -7.33
C GLY A 68 -2.60 5.54 -7.47
N CYS A 69 -3.16 5.38 -8.66
CA CYS A 69 -4.57 5.62 -8.88
C CYS A 69 -5.42 4.59 -8.10
N ALA A 70 -6.43 5.08 -7.38
CA ALA A 70 -7.41 4.24 -6.68
C ALA A 70 -8.28 3.45 -7.69
N ASN A 71 -8.57 4.05 -8.85
CA ASN A 71 -9.38 3.45 -9.91
C ASN A 71 -8.59 2.52 -10.83
N TYR A 72 -7.37 2.10 -10.49
CA TYR A 72 -6.55 1.23 -11.35
C TYR A 72 -7.28 -0.07 -11.76
N LYS A 73 -8.14 -0.62 -10.90
CA LYS A 73 -8.97 -1.80 -11.20
C LYS A 73 -10.22 -1.49 -12.03
N ALA A 74 -10.79 -0.31 -11.85
CA ALA A 74 -12.06 0.07 -12.47
C ALA A 74 -11.86 0.62 -13.88
N SER A 75 -10.76 1.33 -14.12
CA SER A 75 -10.48 2.04 -15.37
C SER A 75 -9.17 1.61 -16.03
N ASP A 76 -8.60 0.45 -15.63
CA ASP A 76 -7.28 -0.05 -16.04
C ASP A 76 -6.14 1.00 -15.98
N CYS A 77 -6.24 1.94 -15.04
CA CYS A 77 -5.34 3.08 -15.01
C CYS A 77 -3.97 2.68 -14.46
N ARG A 78 -2.94 2.71 -15.31
CA ARG A 78 -1.55 2.35 -14.97
C ARG A 78 -0.75 3.46 -14.27
N PHE A 79 -1.40 4.57 -13.88
CA PHE A 79 -0.75 5.69 -13.19
C PHE A 79 -0.14 5.25 -11.86
N THR A 80 1.19 5.27 -11.79
CA THR A 80 1.96 4.94 -10.58
C THR A 80 3.21 5.81 -10.51
N ILE A 81 3.47 6.36 -9.33
CA ILE A 81 4.67 7.14 -9.02
C ILE A 81 5.35 6.56 -7.79
N SER A 82 6.61 6.14 -7.93
CA SER A 82 7.42 5.70 -6.79
C SER A 82 7.63 6.85 -5.80
N LYS A 83 7.47 6.58 -4.50
CA LYS A 83 7.69 7.60 -3.47
C LYS A 83 9.18 7.93 -3.29
N LYS A 84 10.06 6.98 -3.60
CA LYS A 84 11.50 7.18 -3.67
C LYS A 84 11.95 7.23 -5.12
N VAL A 85 12.62 8.32 -5.48
CA VAL A 85 13.19 8.55 -6.80
C VAL A 85 14.62 9.03 -6.61
N LEU A 86 15.60 8.29 -7.15
CA LEU A 86 17.03 8.60 -7.08
C LEU A 86 17.52 8.99 -5.67
N GLY A 87 17.20 8.16 -4.68
CA GLY A 87 17.60 8.37 -3.29
C GLY A 87 16.78 9.39 -2.50
N LYS A 88 15.92 10.19 -3.17
CA LYS A 88 15.08 11.20 -2.52
C LYS A 88 13.62 10.75 -2.40
N THR A 89 13.01 11.07 -1.27
CA THR A 89 11.57 10.86 -1.04
C THR A 89 10.77 12.04 -1.57
N ILE A 90 9.83 11.79 -2.49
CA ILE A 90 8.92 12.81 -3.02
C ILE A 90 7.78 13.02 -2.03
N SER A 91 7.65 14.26 -1.55
CA SER A 91 6.59 14.68 -0.63
C SER A 91 5.21 14.67 -1.30
N GLN A 92 4.15 14.55 -0.50
CA GLN A 92 2.77 14.62 -1.00
C GLN A 92 2.47 15.99 -1.64
N ALA A 93 3.09 17.07 -1.16
CA ALA A 93 2.96 18.40 -1.73
C ALA A 93 3.51 18.47 -3.17
N ASN A 94 4.67 17.86 -3.41
CA ASN A 94 5.27 17.83 -4.76
C ASN A 94 4.41 17.01 -5.72
N VAL A 95 3.90 15.85 -5.28
CA VAL A 95 2.97 15.05 -6.10
C VAL A 95 1.67 15.80 -6.37
N ARG A 96 1.14 16.55 -5.39
CA ARG A 96 -0.02 17.44 -5.59
C ARG A 96 0.21 18.44 -6.71
N LYS A 97 1.38 19.10 -6.72
CA LYS A 97 1.76 20.04 -7.78
C LYS A 97 1.92 19.34 -9.12
N LEU A 98 2.62 18.22 -9.17
CA LEU A 98 2.76 17.40 -10.38
C LEU A 98 1.39 17.02 -10.98
N LEU A 99 0.41 16.67 -10.15
CA LEU A 99 -0.94 16.33 -10.59
C LEU A 99 -1.79 17.54 -11.01
N LYS A 100 -1.50 18.74 -10.49
CA LYS A 100 -2.20 19.97 -10.86
C LYS A 100 -1.58 20.60 -12.10
N ASP A 101 -0.30 20.95 -12.00
CA ASP A 101 0.43 21.79 -12.95
C ASP A 101 1.19 20.96 -14.00
N GLY A 102 1.30 19.64 -13.82
CA GLY A 102 2.05 18.74 -14.70
C GLY A 102 3.55 18.66 -14.37
N GLN A 103 4.05 19.56 -13.52
CA GLN A 103 5.44 19.64 -13.09
C GLN A 103 5.54 19.81 -11.56
N THR A 104 6.64 19.35 -10.96
CA THR A 104 6.98 19.65 -9.57
C THR A 104 7.82 20.91 -9.47
N ASP A 105 7.92 21.47 -8.26
CA ASP A 105 8.99 22.42 -7.94
C ASP A 105 10.37 21.79 -8.12
N LEU A 106 11.40 22.64 -8.10
CA LEU A 106 12.79 22.23 -8.12
C LEU A 106 13.11 21.40 -6.86
N ILE A 107 13.33 20.09 -7.02
CA ILE A 107 13.71 19.20 -5.92
C ILE A 107 15.23 19.07 -5.91
N LYS A 108 15.83 19.37 -4.76
CA LYS A 108 17.28 19.25 -4.52
C LYS A 108 17.63 17.92 -3.88
N GLY A 109 18.81 17.39 -4.23
CA GLY A 109 19.39 16.19 -3.60
C GLY A 109 18.93 14.88 -4.25
N PHE A 110 18.74 14.87 -5.57
CA PHE A 110 18.70 13.60 -6.31
C PHE A 110 20.12 13.08 -6.46
N LYS A 111 20.31 11.78 -6.22
CA LYS A 111 21.63 11.13 -6.31
C LYS A 111 21.67 10.16 -7.48
N LYS A 112 22.63 10.36 -8.40
CA LYS A 112 22.95 9.41 -9.48
C LYS A 112 24.43 9.06 -9.38
N GLY A 113 24.71 7.90 -8.79
CA GLY A 113 26.07 7.50 -8.43
C GLY A 113 26.61 8.36 -7.29
N GLU A 114 27.74 9.01 -7.50
CA GLU A 114 28.35 9.95 -6.52
C GLU A 114 27.88 11.40 -6.68
N LYS A 115 27.25 11.76 -7.79
CA LYS A 115 26.85 13.14 -8.06
C LYS A 115 25.43 13.42 -7.57
N GLU A 116 25.26 14.55 -6.89
CA GLU A 116 23.97 15.09 -6.50
C GLU A 116 23.52 16.19 -7.46
N PHE A 117 22.24 16.21 -7.82
CA PHE A 117 21.68 17.23 -8.71
C PHE A 117 20.29 17.69 -8.28
N GLN A 118 19.84 18.77 -8.91
CA GLN A 118 18.53 19.39 -8.70
C GLN A 118 17.75 19.33 -10.01
N ALA A 119 16.48 18.92 -9.95
CA ALA A 119 15.64 18.79 -11.14
C ALA A 119 14.17 18.98 -10.78
N ARG A 120 13.36 19.33 -11.77
CA ARG A 120 11.90 19.23 -11.70
C ARG A 120 11.49 17.85 -12.24
N LEU A 121 10.47 17.24 -11.63
CA LEU A 121 9.80 16.10 -12.25
C LEU A 121 8.65 16.61 -13.11
N GLU A 122 8.55 16.07 -14.31
CA GLU A 122 7.39 16.21 -15.19
C GLU A 122 6.79 14.83 -15.43
N TRP A 123 5.47 14.78 -15.61
CA TRP A 123 4.79 13.56 -16.03
C TRP A 123 4.56 13.60 -17.55
N GLY A 124 5.24 12.71 -18.29
CA GLY A 124 5.14 12.61 -19.75
C GLY A 124 4.98 11.17 -20.23
N GLU A 125 4.03 10.92 -21.14
CA GLU A 125 3.83 9.62 -21.83
C GLU A 125 3.83 8.38 -20.92
N GLY A 126 3.28 8.50 -19.70
CA GLY A 126 3.18 7.38 -18.75
C GLY A 126 4.45 7.12 -17.92
N ARG A 127 5.46 8.00 -18.00
CA ARG A 127 6.68 7.96 -17.19
C ARG A 127 6.96 9.32 -16.51
N LEU A 128 7.81 9.28 -15.50
CA LEU A 128 8.36 10.49 -14.88
C LEU A 128 9.63 10.90 -15.61
N ASN A 129 9.63 12.11 -16.15
CA ASN A 129 10.78 12.74 -16.79
C ASN A 129 11.41 13.77 -15.86
N PHE A 130 12.73 13.94 -15.97
CA PHE A 130 13.45 14.97 -15.25
C PHE A 130 13.68 16.15 -16.18
N VAL A 131 13.14 17.32 -15.81
CA VAL A 131 13.38 18.58 -16.50
C VAL A 131 14.42 19.34 -15.69
N PHE A 132 15.56 19.62 -16.32
CA PHE A 132 16.65 20.38 -15.75
C PHE A 132 16.53 21.82 -16.25
N GLU A 133 16.35 22.78 -15.35
CA GLU A 133 16.50 24.18 -15.72
C GLU A 133 17.98 24.42 -16.01
N ASN A 134 18.27 24.81 -17.25
CA ASN A 134 19.61 24.77 -17.82
C ASN A 134 20.63 25.51 -16.94
N SER A 135 21.56 24.78 -16.36
CA SER A 135 22.83 25.28 -15.84
C SER A 135 23.92 24.28 -16.22
N ILE A 136 24.18 24.23 -17.53
CA ILE A 136 25.48 24.05 -18.20
C ILE A 136 26.46 22.98 -17.65
N LYS A 137 26.78 22.04 -18.56
CA LYS A 137 27.98 21.19 -18.69
C LYS A 137 28.13 19.97 -17.77
N GLN A 138 27.98 18.79 -18.36
CA GLN A 138 28.99 17.75 -18.16
C GLN A 138 29.87 17.74 -19.42
N GLN A 139 31.12 18.13 -19.20
CA GLN A 139 32.27 17.81 -20.04
C GLN A 139 32.72 16.38 -19.73
#